data_AF-A0A942MQ31-F1
#
_entry.id   AF-A0A942MQ31-F1
#
_cell.length_a   1.000
_cell.length_b   1.000
_cell.length_c   1.000
_cell.angle_alpha   90.00
_cell.angle_beta   90.00
_cell.angle_gamma   90.00
#
_symmetry.space_group_name_H-M   'P 1'
#
loop_
_entity.id
_entity.type
_entity.pdbx_description
1 polymer ?
#
loop_
_entity_poly.entity_id
_entity_poly.type
_entity_poly.pdbx_seq_one_letter_code
_entity_poly.pdbx_strand_id
1 'polypeptide(L)'
;MVSEEDIRAETEEFKKRLQKVYSHQKIILFVQELLGDRYSITTEELRLASDDEFIKLLLAVINNDEKALPYRIEFKEGYLYVEGYRLPELVIAREARTANVGK
;
A
#
# COMPACT_ATOMS: atom_id res chain seq x y z
N MET A 1 0.55 -30.29 -4.97
CA MET A 1 0.92 -28.99 -5.55
C MET A 1 -0.24 -28.07 -5.23
N VAL A 2 -0.02 -26.98 -4.50
CA VAL A 2 -1.10 -26.03 -4.16
C VAL A 2 -1.56 -25.38 -5.45
N SER A 3 -2.86 -25.33 -5.71
CA SER A 3 -3.39 -24.70 -6.92
C SER A 3 -3.37 -23.18 -6.80
N GLU A 4 -3.37 -22.47 -7.92
CA GLU A 4 -3.47 -21.00 -7.92
C GLU A 4 -4.78 -20.52 -7.25
N GLU A 5 -5.85 -21.32 -7.36
CA GLU A 5 -7.14 -21.06 -6.73
C GLU A 5 -7.07 -21.19 -5.21
N ASP A 6 -6.35 -22.20 -4.70
CA ASP A 6 -6.11 -22.36 -3.25
C ASP A 6 -5.30 -21.18 -2.68
N ILE A 7 -4.24 -20.75 -3.38
CA ILE A 7 -3.42 -19.60 -2.98
C ILE A 7 -4.27 -18.31 -2.94
N ARG A 8 -5.14 -18.13 -3.93
CA ARG A 8 -6.05 -16.98 -3.99
C ARG A 8 -7.03 -17.00 -2.83
N ALA A 9 -7.64 -18.14 -2.55
CA ALA A 9 -8.59 -18.29 -1.45
C ALA A 9 -7.92 -18.02 -0.08
N GLU A 10 -6.71 -18.55 0.14
CA GLU A 10 -5.93 -18.29 1.34
C GLU A 10 -5.54 -16.82 1.48
N THR A 11 -5.14 -16.18 0.37
CA THR A 11 -4.79 -14.75 0.35
C THR A 11 -5.99 -13.87 0.70
N GLU A 12 -7.17 -14.19 0.15
CA GLU A 12 -8.41 -13.45 0.46
C GLU A 12 -8.85 -13.66 1.91
N GLU A 13 -8.70 -14.87 2.45
CA GLU A 13 -9.01 -15.13 3.86
C GLU A 13 -8.04 -14.38 4.79
N PHE A 14 -6.76 -14.39 4.46
CA PHE A 14 -5.73 -13.64 5.17
C PHE A 14 -6.00 -12.14 5.15
N LYS A 15 -6.33 -11.58 3.98
CA LYS A 15 -6.77 -10.19 3.80
C LYS A 15 -7.94 -9.85 4.73
N LYS A 16 -8.99 -10.68 4.75
CA LYS A 16 -10.16 -10.48 5.63
C LYS A 16 -9.79 -10.50 7.11
N ARG A 17 -8.87 -11.38 7.54
CA ARG A 17 -8.41 -11.43 8.93
C ARG A 17 -7.63 -10.17 9.30
N LEU A 18 -6.74 -9.71 8.43
CA LEU A 18 -5.97 -8.50 8.65
C LEU A 18 -6.83 -7.23 8.66
N GLN A 19 -7.82 -7.11 7.77
CA GLN A 19 -8.75 -5.97 7.75
C GLN A 19 -9.58 -5.85 9.05
N LYS A 20 -9.78 -6.94 9.80
CA LYS A 20 -10.42 -6.88 11.13
C LYS A 20 -9.50 -6.25 12.19
N VAL A 21 -8.19 -6.39 12.03
CA VAL A 21 -7.17 -5.86 12.95
C VAL A 21 -6.81 -4.42 12.58
N TYR A 22 -6.66 -4.15 11.29
CA TYR A 22 -6.31 -2.86 10.72
C TYR A 22 -7.51 -2.28 9.97
N SER A 23 -8.15 -1.27 10.57
CA SER A 23 -9.23 -0.57 9.88
C SER A 23 -8.69 0.16 8.64
N HIS A 24 -9.55 0.29 7.62
CA HIS A 24 -9.25 1.04 6.40
C HIS A 24 -8.71 2.46 6.70
N GLN A 25 -9.30 3.15 7.68
CA GLN A 25 -8.84 4.47 8.12
C GLN A 25 -7.41 4.46 8.67
N LYS A 26 -7.01 3.42 9.43
CA LYS A 26 -5.64 3.30 9.95
C LYS A 26 -4.62 3.12 8.82
N ILE A 27 -4.99 2.38 7.77
CA ILE A 27 -4.14 2.19 6.58
C ILE A 27 -3.98 3.53 5.84
N ILE A 28 -5.08 4.27 5.64
CA ILE A 28 -5.02 5.59 4.99
C ILE A 28 -4.11 6.55 5.78
N LEU A 29 -4.30 6.64 7.10
CA LEU A 29 -3.50 7.52 7.95
C LEU A 29 -2.02 7.15 7.88
N PHE A 30 -1.70 5.86 7.94
CA PHE A 30 -0.33 5.38 7.79
C PHE A 30 0.30 5.82 6.45
N VAL A 31 -0.40 5.66 5.32
CA VAL A 31 0.13 6.08 4.02
C VAL A 31 0.30 7.61 3.95
N GLN A 32 -0.62 8.37 4.54
CA GLN A 32 -0.50 9.83 4.63
C GLN A 32 0.69 10.27 5.50
N GLU A 33 0.96 9.56 6.59
CA GLU A 33 2.12 9.78 7.47
C GLU A 33 3.43 9.44 6.75
N LEU A 34 3.49 8.32 6.00
CA LEU A 34 4.64 7.97 5.16
C LEU A 34 4.98 9.06 4.13
N LEU A 35 3.94 9.63 3.51
CA LEU A 35 4.08 10.74 2.55
C LEU A 35 4.55 12.02 3.26
N GLY A 36 4.10 12.28 4.50
CA GLY A 36 4.37 13.53 5.21
C GLY A 36 3.94 14.73 4.36
N ASP A 37 4.78 15.75 4.23
CA ASP A 37 4.50 16.89 3.33
C ASP A 37 4.85 16.63 1.86
N ARG A 38 5.43 15.47 1.54
CA ARG A 38 5.83 15.13 0.18
C ARG A 38 4.61 14.79 -0.67
N TYR A 39 4.71 15.06 -1.97
CA TYR A 39 3.71 14.64 -2.94
C TYR A 39 3.82 13.15 -3.26
N SER A 40 5.03 12.62 -3.31
CA SER A 40 5.31 11.22 -3.61
C SER A 40 6.56 10.72 -2.91
N ILE A 41 6.65 9.40 -2.76
CA ILE A 41 7.82 8.68 -2.24
C ILE A 41 8.04 7.40 -3.04
N THR A 42 9.30 7.00 -3.19
CA THR A 42 9.68 5.72 -3.81
C THR A 42 9.93 4.64 -2.75
N THR A 43 10.05 3.37 -3.19
CA THR A 43 10.45 2.26 -2.30
C THR A 43 11.75 2.55 -1.53
N GLU A 44 12.77 3.13 -2.17
CA GLU A 44 14.08 3.42 -1.55
C GLU A 44 13.98 4.44 -0.42
N GLU A 45 12.99 5.32 -0.50
CA GLU A 45 12.70 6.35 0.50
C GLU A 45 11.84 5.85 1.66
N LEU A 46 11.27 4.63 1.56
CA LEU A 46 10.51 4.05 2.65
C LEU A 46 11.40 3.81 3.86
N ARG A 47 10.85 4.11 5.03
CA ARG A 47 11.43 3.77 6.32
C ARG A 47 10.36 3.02 7.08
N LEU A 48 10.52 1.71 7.21
CA LEU A 48 9.62 0.82 7.94
C LEU A 48 10.31 0.47 9.25
N ALA A 49 9.81 0.99 10.37
CA ALA A 49 10.40 0.84 11.69
C ALA A 49 9.97 -0.48 12.38
N SER A 50 8.96 -1.17 11.87
CA SER A 50 8.43 -2.40 12.47
C SER A 50 7.69 -3.29 11.49
N ASP A 51 7.50 -4.56 11.86
CA ASP A 51 6.66 -5.52 11.14
C ASP A 51 5.21 -5.01 10.97
N ASP A 52 4.70 -4.24 11.94
CA ASP A 52 3.37 -3.64 11.90
C ASP A 52 3.24 -2.64 10.74
N GLU A 53 4.26 -1.80 10.51
CA GLU A 53 4.30 -0.87 9.38
C GLU A 53 4.46 -1.60 8.05
N PHE A 54 5.24 -2.67 8.02
CA PHE A 54 5.33 -3.54 6.84
C PHE A 54 3.97 -4.17 6.50
N ILE A 55 3.24 -4.69 7.49
CA ILE A 55 1.90 -5.25 7.28
C ILE A 55 0.92 -4.17 6.79
N LYS A 56 0.96 -2.97 7.35
CA LYS A 56 0.13 -1.84 6.87
C LYS A 56 0.46 -1.45 5.43
N LEU A 57 1.73 -1.43 5.05
CA LEU A 57 2.14 -1.20 3.66
C LEU A 57 1.61 -2.28 2.73
N LEU A 58 1.73 -3.55 3.10
CA LEU A 58 1.20 -4.67 2.33
C LEU A 58 -0.32 -4.54 2.12
N LEU A 59 -1.06 -4.17 3.17
CA LEU A 59 -2.50 -3.93 3.08
C LEU A 59 -2.84 -2.73 2.20
N ALA A 60 -2.07 -1.65 2.26
CA ALA A 60 -2.26 -0.50 1.37
C ALA A 60 -2.08 -0.89 -0.11
N VAL A 61 -1.08 -1.73 -0.40
CA VAL A 61 -0.80 -2.26 -1.74
C VAL A 61 -1.93 -3.19 -2.22
N ILE A 62 -2.40 -4.11 -1.36
CA ILE A 62 -3.49 -5.05 -1.66
C ILE A 62 -4.85 -4.35 -1.86
N ASN A 63 -5.04 -3.20 -1.23
CA ASN A 63 -6.28 -2.42 -1.31
C ASN A 63 -6.18 -1.23 -2.27
N ASN A 64 -5.12 -1.13 -3.09
CA ASN A 64 -4.87 0.04 -3.95
C ASN A 64 -5.92 0.22 -5.07
N ASP A 65 -6.76 -0.78 -5.32
CA ASP A 65 -7.89 -0.73 -6.24
C ASP A 65 -9.19 -0.18 -5.59
N GLU A 66 -9.17 0.10 -4.28
CA GLU A 66 -10.31 0.70 -3.60
C GLU A 66 -10.61 2.13 -4.09
N LYS A 67 -11.90 2.47 -4.22
CA LYS A 67 -12.32 3.77 -4.71
C LYS A 67 -12.05 4.87 -3.68
N ALA A 68 -11.74 6.07 -4.16
CA ALA A 68 -11.60 7.29 -3.37
C ALA A 68 -10.48 7.25 -2.31
N LEU A 69 -9.42 6.48 -2.55
CA LEU A 69 -8.19 6.61 -1.78
C LEU A 69 -7.56 8.00 -2.02
N PRO A 70 -7.01 8.65 -0.97
CA PRO A 70 -6.35 9.97 -1.11
C PRO A 70 -4.92 9.85 -1.65
N TYR A 71 -4.54 8.66 -2.13
CA TYR A 71 -3.24 8.32 -2.70
C TYR A 71 -3.44 7.28 -3.80
N ARG A 72 -2.42 7.14 -4.64
CA ARG A 72 -2.26 6.06 -5.61
C ARG A 72 -0.92 5.37 -5.43
N ILE A 73 -0.87 4.09 -5.74
CA ILE A 73 0.36 3.30 -5.78
C ILE A 73 0.58 2.82 -7.21
N GLU A 74 1.73 3.16 -7.76
CA GLU A 74 2.19 2.72 -9.08
C GLU A 74 3.30 1.70 -8.90
N PHE A 75 3.15 0.53 -9.53
CA PHE A 75 4.18 -0.51 -9.54
C PHE A 75 5.15 -0.28 -10.69
N LYS A 76 6.44 -0.44 -10.40
CA LYS A 76 7.51 -0.46 -11.39
C LYS A 76 8.05 -1.88 -11.53
N GLU A 77 8.93 -2.06 -12.51
CA GLU A 77 9.61 -3.32 -12.72
C GLU A 77 10.71 -3.52 -11.67
N GLY A 78 10.70 -4.66 -10.98
CA GLY A 78 11.77 -5.04 -10.08
C GLY A 78 11.40 -5.02 -8.60
N TYR A 79 12.42 -5.25 -7.78
CA TYR A 79 12.30 -5.37 -6.33
C TYR A 79 13.53 -4.75 -5.67
N LEU A 80 13.33 -4.17 -4.49
CA LEU A 80 14.36 -3.57 -3.67
C LEU A 80 14.34 -4.18 -2.28
N TYR A 81 15.51 -4.22 -1.63
CA TYR A 81 15.63 -4.59 -0.22
C TYR A 81 15.68 -3.33 0.64
N VAL A 82 14.70 -3.18 1.54
CA VAL A 82 14.57 -2.03 2.45
C VAL A 82 14.34 -2.56 3.85
N GLU A 83 15.21 -2.19 4.79
CA GLU A 83 15.12 -2.56 6.21
C GLU A 83 14.86 -4.05 6.45
N GLY A 84 15.50 -4.93 5.66
CA GLY A 84 15.35 -6.38 5.76
C GLY A 84 14.18 -7.00 5.01
N TYR A 85 13.30 -6.18 4.39
CA TYR A 85 12.19 -6.66 3.57
C TYR A 85 12.48 -6.54 2.09
N ARG A 86 12.02 -7.53 1.31
CA ARG A 86 11.99 -7.44 -0.15
C ARG A 86 10.67 -6.84 -0.59
N LEU A 87 10.72 -5.63 -1.14
CA LEU A 87 9.55 -4.88 -1.60
C LEU A 87 9.56 -4.77 -3.12
N PRO A 88 8.39 -4.78 -3.79
CA PRO A 88 8.33 -4.39 -5.19
C PRO A 88 8.78 -2.94 -5.34
N GLU A 89 9.36 -2.60 -6.49
CA GLU A 89 9.60 -1.20 -6.80
C GLU A 89 8.24 -0.50 -7.00
N LEU A 90 8.00 0.54 -6.22
CA LEU A 90 6.72 1.23 -6.14
C LEU A 90 6.93 2.73 -5.95
N VAL A 91 5.95 3.49 -6.43
CA VAL A 91 5.80 4.92 -6.20
C VAL A 91 4.46 5.14 -5.53
N ILE A 92 4.48 5.68 -4.33
CA ILE A 92 3.27 6.10 -3.61
C ILE A 92 3.16 7.61 -3.81
N ALA A 93 2.04 8.06 -4.34
CA ALA A 93 1.79 9.48 -4.60
C ALA A 93 0.42 9.90 -4.07
N ARG A 94 0.28 11.16 -3.65
CA ARG A 94 -1.02 11.75 -3.35
C ARG A 94 -1.92 11.67 -4.59
N GLU A 95 -3.20 11.38 -4.36
CA GLU A 95 -4.17 11.42 -5.45
C GLU A 95 -4.23 12.86 -5.97
N ALA A 96 -4.11 13.04 -7.28
CA ALA A 96 -4.16 14.37 -7.84
C ALA A 96 -5.58 14.88 -7.59
N ARG A 97 -5.73 15.97 -6.82
CA ARG A 97 -7.01 16.68 -6.83
C ARG A 97 -7.24 17.09 -8.28
N THR A 98 -8.18 16.44 -8.95
CA THR A 98 -8.78 17.01 -10.15
C THR A 98 -9.33 18.35 -9.70
N ALA A 99 -8.61 19.42 -9.98
CA ALA A 99 -9.16 20.75 -9.88
C ALA A 99 -10.36 20.73 -10.82
N ASN A 100 -11.57 20.73 -10.27
CA ASN A 100 -12.75 21.06 -11.04
C ASN A 100 -12.53 22.48 -11.55
N VAL A 101 -11.96 22.60 -12.74
CA VAL A 101 -12.01 23.83 -13.52
C VAL A 101 -13.46 23.94 -13.93
N GLY A 102 -14.22 24.71 -13.14
CA GLY A 102 -15.61 25.02 -13.42
C GLY A 102 -15.76 25.52 -14.85
N LYS A 103 -16.74 24.96 -15.55
CA LYS A 103 -17.39 25.63 -16.67
C LYS A 103 -18.48 26.53 -16.14
#